data_AF-A0A7J7EA00-F1
#
_entry.id   AF-A0A7J7EA00-F1
#
_cell.length_a   1.000
_cell.length_b   1.000
_cell.length_c   1.000
_cell.angle_alpha   90.00
_cell.angle_beta   90.00
_cell.angle_gamma   90.00
#
_symmetry.space_group_name_H-M   'P 1'
#
loop_
_entity.id
_entity.type
_entity.pdbx_description
1 polymer ?
#
loop_
_entity_poly.entity_id
_entity_poly.type
_entity_poly.pdbx_seq_one_letter_code
_entity_poly.pdbx_strand_id
1 'polypeptide(L)'
;SFLELRILVDCGYLPSKKHSSKVIPNLLLVLVMCLIIACGATTALLEITFSKKITSKSLCVVTRTICNEKPSECLEAACPESWIGFQRKCFYFSDDTKNWTFSQRFCDSQGANLVQVETLQELEFLLRYKGPSDHWIGLSREQGQSWKWTDGTEWTR
;
A
#
# COMPACT_ATOMS: atom_id res chain seq x y z
N SER A 1 4.12 -7.87 11.95
CA SER A 1 3.41 -8.94 12.67
C SER A 1 2.76 -9.98 11.74
N PHE A 2 3.39 -10.36 10.62
CA PHE A 2 2.85 -11.36 9.68
C PHE A 2 3.92 -12.35 9.20
N LEU A 3 5.02 -12.47 9.97
CA LEU A 3 6.18 -13.29 9.59
C LEU A 3 6.11 -14.76 10.06
N GLU A 4 4.99 -15.22 10.62
CA GLU A 4 4.95 -16.56 11.26
C GLU A 4 4.39 -17.70 10.41
N LEU A 5 3.88 -17.50 9.19
CA LEU A 5 3.27 -18.60 8.42
C LEU A 5 4.20 -19.29 7.39
N ARG A 6 5.52 -19.25 7.59
CA ARG A 6 6.46 -19.73 6.56
C ARG A 6 7.58 -20.68 6.99
N ILE A 7 7.42 -21.41 8.08
CA ILE A 7 8.42 -22.42 8.46
C ILE A 7 7.76 -23.80 8.64
N LEU A 8 7.98 -24.64 7.63
CA LEU A 8 7.99 -26.12 7.61
C LEU A 8 6.64 -26.85 7.53
N VAL A 9 6.29 -27.31 6.32
CA VAL A 9 6.37 -28.75 5.97
C VAL A 9 6.69 -28.86 4.47
N ASP A 10 7.97 -28.71 4.13
CA ASP A 10 8.56 -29.37 2.96
C ASP A 10 9.17 -30.69 3.47
N CYS A 11 8.70 -31.83 2.97
CA CYS A 11 9.55 -33.01 2.77
C CYS A 11 8.81 -34.14 2.04
N GLY A 12 9.40 -34.58 0.93
CA GLY A 12 9.44 -36.02 0.63
C GLY A 12 8.42 -36.55 -0.38
N TYR A 13 8.83 -36.50 -1.64
CA TYR A 13 8.93 -37.66 -2.53
C TYR A 13 8.37 -39.01 -2.00
N LEU A 14 7.40 -39.58 -2.71
CA LEU A 14 6.82 -40.92 -2.49
C LEU A 14 7.89 -42.04 -2.52
N PRO A 15 7.70 -43.15 -1.77
CA PRO A 15 7.36 -44.39 -2.45
C PRO A 15 6.37 -45.32 -1.71
N SER A 16 5.66 -46.12 -2.50
CA SER A 16 4.67 -47.16 -2.14
C SER A 16 5.29 -48.45 -1.57
N LYS A 17 4.62 -49.12 -0.61
CA LYS A 17 4.33 -50.59 -0.68
C LYS A 17 3.37 -51.14 0.42
N LYS A 18 2.25 -51.72 -0.07
CA LYS A 18 1.43 -52.92 0.32
C LYS A 18 1.23 -53.35 1.79
N HIS A 19 -0.04 -53.56 2.23
CA HIS A 19 -0.75 -54.87 2.27
C HIS A 19 -2.18 -54.81 2.89
N SER A 20 -3.19 -55.21 2.11
CA SER A 20 -4.48 -55.90 2.41
C SER A 20 -5.52 -55.41 3.46
N SER A 21 -6.66 -54.96 2.90
CA SER A 21 -8.09 -55.29 3.20
C SER A 21 -8.86 -54.71 4.41
N LYS A 22 -9.82 -53.79 4.13
CA LYS A 22 -11.29 -53.97 4.25
C LYS A 22 -12.11 -52.66 4.01
N VAL A 23 -12.94 -52.66 2.95
CA VAL A 23 -14.33 -52.13 2.78
C VAL A 23 -14.68 -50.60 2.92
N ILE A 24 -14.85 -49.93 1.74
CA ILE A 24 -15.88 -48.95 1.23
C ILE A 24 -16.31 -47.72 2.09
N PRO A 25 -16.17 -46.44 1.62
CA PRO A 25 -17.21 -45.81 0.77
C PRO A 25 -16.68 -44.89 -0.33
N ASN A 26 -16.72 -45.41 -1.56
CA ASN A 26 -16.33 -44.73 -2.80
C ASN A 26 -17.27 -43.57 -3.21
N LEU A 27 -18.37 -43.32 -2.49
CA LEU A 27 -19.28 -42.21 -2.81
C LEU A 27 -18.81 -40.89 -2.20
N LEU A 28 -18.32 -40.92 -0.96
CA LEU A 28 -17.82 -39.71 -0.28
C LEU A 28 -16.59 -39.15 -0.99
N LEU A 29 -15.68 -40.05 -1.41
CA LEU A 29 -14.47 -39.69 -2.15
C LEU A 29 -14.81 -39.11 -3.53
N VAL A 30 -15.78 -39.68 -4.25
CA VAL A 30 -16.23 -39.16 -5.54
C VAL A 30 -16.92 -37.80 -5.39
N LEU A 31 -17.73 -37.61 -4.35
CA LEU A 31 -18.34 -36.30 -4.06
C LEU A 31 -17.28 -35.24 -3.72
N VAL A 32 -16.27 -35.58 -2.92
CA VAL A 32 -15.14 -34.67 -2.60
C VAL A 32 -14.34 -34.32 -3.85
N MET A 33 -14.07 -35.29 -4.73
CA MET A 33 -13.37 -35.04 -5.99
C MET A 33 -14.20 -34.16 -6.95
N CYS A 34 -15.52 -34.39 -7.05
CA CYS A 34 -16.41 -33.52 -7.84
C CYS A 34 -16.49 -32.09 -7.30
N LEU A 35 -16.48 -31.91 -5.97
CA LEU A 35 -16.45 -30.58 -5.34
C LEU A 35 -15.13 -29.86 -5.59
N ILE A 36 -13.99 -30.56 -5.56
CA ILE A 36 -12.67 -29.99 -5.87
C ILE A 36 -12.58 -29.58 -7.35
N ILE A 37 -13.10 -30.39 -8.28
CA ILE A 37 -13.09 -30.09 -9.72
C ILE A 37 -14.05 -28.93 -10.05
N ALA A 38 -15.23 -28.89 -9.44
CA ALA A 38 -16.17 -27.77 -9.57
C ALA A 38 -15.60 -26.47 -8.97
N CYS A 39 -14.84 -26.57 -7.87
CA CYS A 39 -14.14 -25.44 -7.25
C CYS A 39 -12.92 -25.00 -8.08
N GLY A 40 -12.21 -25.91 -8.74
CA GLY A 40 -11.06 -25.60 -9.61
C GLY A 40 -11.41 -24.74 -10.83
N ALA A 41 -12.66 -24.80 -11.32
CA ALA A 41 -13.15 -23.87 -12.34
C ALA A 41 -13.45 -22.46 -11.77
N THR A 42 -13.72 -22.35 -10.46
CA THR A 42 -13.93 -21.07 -9.77
C THR A 42 -12.64 -20.41 -9.27
N THR A 43 -11.58 -21.19 -9.02
CA THR A 43 -10.29 -20.64 -8.59
C THR A 43 -9.60 -19.84 -9.70
N ALA A 44 -9.87 -20.11 -10.98
CA ALA A 44 -9.40 -19.28 -12.09
C ALA A 44 -10.01 -17.85 -12.09
N LEU A 45 -11.20 -17.66 -11.51
CA LEU A 45 -11.82 -16.34 -11.36
C LEU A 45 -11.38 -15.62 -10.08
N LEU A 46 -10.88 -16.34 -9.07
CA LEU A 46 -10.32 -15.74 -7.85
C LEU A 46 -8.84 -15.37 -7.95
N GLU A 47 -8.08 -15.95 -8.89
CA GLU A 47 -6.70 -15.54 -9.21
C GLU A 47 -6.61 -14.05 -9.61
N ILE A 48 -7.67 -13.49 -10.22
CA ILE A 48 -7.73 -12.07 -10.60
C ILE A 48 -7.84 -11.16 -9.36
N THR A 49 -8.26 -11.68 -8.20
CA THR A 49 -8.40 -10.89 -6.96
C THR A 49 -7.20 -11.01 -6.00
N PHE A 50 -6.20 -11.86 -6.30
CA PHE A 50 -5.06 -12.10 -5.40
C PHE A 50 -4.01 -10.97 -5.43
N SER A 51 -4.08 -10.07 -6.39
CA SER A 51 -3.57 -8.71 -6.19
C SER A 51 -4.70 -7.84 -5.65
N LYS A 52 -5.10 -8.02 -4.38
CA LYS A 52 -5.61 -6.87 -3.62
C LYS A 52 -4.45 -5.89 -3.55
N LYS A 53 -4.24 -5.09 -4.60
CA LYS A 53 -3.30 -3.97 -4.59
C LYS A 53 -3.75 -3.14 -3.39
N ILE A 54 -2.90 -3.02 -2.38
CA ILE A 54 -3.18 -2.16 -1.24
C ILE A 54 -3.43 -0.78 -1.86
N THR A 55 -4.67 -0.29 -1.79
CA THR A 55 -5.07 1.00 -2.32
C THR A 55 -5.54 1.86 -1.17
N SER A 56 -5.13 3.13 -1.17
CA SER A 56 -5.46 4.10 -0.14
C SER A 56 -5.48 5.50 -0.73
N LYS A 57 -6.00 6.48 0.01
CA LYS A 57 -5.94 7.89 -0.40
C LYS A 57 -4.48 8.37 -0.37
N SER A 58 -4.19 9.51 -0.99
CA SER A 58 -2.84 10.06 -1.12
C SER A 58 -2.73 11.32 -0.28
N LEU A 59 -1.65 11.49 0.48
CA LEU A 59 -1.36 12.75 1.15
C LEU A 59 -0.18 13.41 0.45
N CYS A 60 -0.49 14.43 -0.35
CA CYS A 60 0.50 15.17 -1.12
C CYS A 60 1.00 16.39 -0.34
N VAL A 61 2.26 16.76 -0.56
CA VAL A 61 2.91 17.93 0.01
C VAL A 61 3.71 18.69 -1.04
N VAL A 62 3.66 20.02 -0.94
CA VAL A 62 4.56 20.91 -1.67
C VAL A 62 5.20 21.89 -0.68
N THR A 63 6.52 21.98 -0.70
CA THR A 63 7.28 22.95 0.09
C THR A 63 7.38 24.25 -0.70
N ARG A 64 6.98 25.36 -0.10
CA ARG A 64 7.14 26.67 -0.72
C ARG A 64 8.54 27.20 -0.47
N THR A 65 9.38 27.14 -1.51
CA THR A 65 10.58 27.98 -1.58
C THR A 65 10.09 29.39 -1.85
N ILE A 66 10.24 30.27 -0.87
CA ILE A 66 9.74 31.65 -0.96
C ILE A 66 10.34 32.32 -2.22
N CYS A 67 9.46 32.96 -2.97
CA CYS A 67 9.69 33.88 -4.08
C CYS A 67 11.11 34.50 -4.14
N ASN A 68 12.05 33.91 -4.88
CA ASN A 68 13.37 34.50 -5.08
C ASN A 68 13.41 35.54 -6.21
N GLU A 69 12.32 35.73 -6.97
CA GLU A 69 12.36 36.60 -8.15
C GLU A 69 11.57 37.92 -8.01
N LYS A 70 10.46 37.99 -7.24
CA LYS A 70 9.69 39.23 -7.05
C LYS A 70 8.99 39.34 -5.68
N PRO A 71 9.44 40.24 -4.79
CA PRO A 71 8.80 40.47 -3.48
C PRO A 71 7.38 41.05 -3.52
N SER A 72 6.98 41.71 -4.62
CA SER A 72 5.68 42.41 -4.74
C SER A 72 4.49 41.50 -5.04
N GLU A 73 4.73 40.24 -5.44
CA GLU A 73 3.67 39.22 -5.65
C GLU A 73 3.41 38.37 -4.40
N CYS A 74 4.19 38.56 -3.33
CA CYS A 74 4.24 37.63 -2.20
C CYS A 74 3.52 38.14 -0.96
N LEU A 75 2.49 38.98 -1.15
CA LEU A 75 1.68 39.46 -0.04
C LEU A 75 0.81 38.35 0.57
N GLU A 76 0.41 37.34 -0.22
CA GLU A 76 -0.20 36.11 0.29
C GLU A 76 0.07 34.99 -0.70
N ALA A 77 1.19 34.28 -0.55
CA ALA A 77 1.26 32.95 -1.12
C ALA A 77 0.32 32.06 -0.27
N ALA A 78 -0.98 32.12 -0.53
CA ALA A 78 -1.98 31.19 0.00
C ALA A 78 -1.82 29.83 -0.68
N CYS A 79 -2.06 28.73 0.03
CA CYS A 79 -2.08 27.40 -0.56
C CYS A 79 -3.12 27.34 -1.71
N PRO A 80 -2.92 26.50 -2.74
CA PRO A 80 -3.91 26.35 -3.79
C PRO A 80 -5.27 25.99 -3.20
N GLU A 81 -6.35 26.24 -3.95
CA GLU A 81 -7.69 25.91 -3.50
C GLU A 81 -7.79 24.43 -3.08
N SER A 82 -8.43 24.16 -1.95
CA SER A 82 -8.54 22.82 -1.34
C SER A 82 -7.25 22.22 -0.74
N TRP A 83 -6.17 23.01 -0.63
CA TRP A 83 -4.95 22.63 0.10
C TRP A 83 -4.91 23.31 1.46
N ILE A 84 -4.31 22.62 2.44
CA ILE A 84 -4.21 23.10 3.82
C ILE A 84 -2.75 23.49 4.10
N GLY A 85 -2.54 24.72 4.57
CA GLY A 85 -1.21 25.25 4.84
C GLY A 85 -0.73 25.02 6.27
N PHE A 86 0.52 24.58 6.43
CA PHE A 86 1.22 24.52 7.72
C PHE A 86 2.73 24.64 7.52
N GLN A 87 3.38 25.52 8.30
CA GLN A 87 4.85 25.71 8.31
C GLN A 87 5.52 25.80 6.91
N ARG A 88 4.99 26.66 6.02
CA ARG A 88 5.46 26.86 4.62
C ARG A 88 5.31 25.65 3.69
N LYS A 89 4.59 24.61 4.14
CA LYS A 89 4.14 23.50 3.32
C LYS A 89 2.64 23.63 3.05
N CYS A 90 2.21 23.16 1.89
CA CYS A 90 0.81 22.96 1.57
C CYS A 90 0.54 21.46 1.44
N PHE A 91 -0.52 20.98 2.07
CA PHE A 91 -0.91 19.59 2.12
C PHE A 91 -2.25 19.37 1.41
N TYR A 92 -2.35 18.26 0.69
CA TYR A 92 -3.57 17.87 -0.02
C TYR A 92 -3.92 16.41 0.25
N PHE A 93 -5.15 16.17 0.68
CA PHE A 93 -5.70 14.85 0.93
C PHE A 93 -6.54 14.45 -0.29
N SER A 94 -6.10 13.45 -1.05
CA SER A 94 -6.80 13.04 -2.26
C SER A 94 -8.09 12.29 -1.96
N ASP A 95 -9.11 12.46 -2.81
CA ASP A 95 -10.34 11.71 -2.67
C ASP A 95 -10.25 10.28 -3.21
N ASP A 96 -9.46 10.07 -4.25
CA ASP A 96 -9.29 8.77 -4.88
C ASP A 96 -8.37 7.84 -4.08
N THR A 97 -8.73 6.55 -4.06
CA THR A 97 -7.85 5.49 -3.56
C THR A 97 -7.01 4.89 -4.69
N LYS A 98 -5.69 4.84 -4.51
CA LYS A 98 -4.72 4.30 -5.48
C LYS A 98 -3.64 3.50 -4.74
N ASN A 99 -2.86 2.69 -5.45
CA ASN A 99 -1.68 2.07 -4.84
C ASN A 99 -0.57 3.11 -4.65
N TRP A 100 0.44 2.80 -3.84
CA TRP A 100 1.52 3.75 -3.52
C TRP A 100 2.14 4.40 -4.78
N THR A 101 2.48 3.60 -5.80
CA THR A 101 3.09 4.11 -7.04
C THR A 101 2.18 5.09 -7.80
N PHE A 102 0.89 4.78 -7.91
CA PHE A 102 -0.07 5.67 -8.56
C PHE A 102 -0.41 6.90 -7.70
N SER A 103 -0.34 6.78 -6.37
CA SER A 103 -0.49 7.90 -5.45
C SER A 103 0.67 8.88 -5.57
N GLN A 104 1.92 8.39 -5.68
CA GLN A 104 3.07 9.26 -5.97
C GLN A 104 2.89 9.98 -7.31
N ARG A 105 2.58 9.24 -8.38
CA ARG A 105 2.33 9.84 -9.71
C ARG A 105 1.21 10.87 -9.71
N PHE A 106 0.17 10.65 -8.90
CA PHE A 106 -0.90 11.62 -8.71
C PHE A 106 -0.35 12.90 -8.08
N CYS A 107 0.41 12.81 -6.98
CA CYS A 107 1.04 13.99 -6.38
C CYS A 107 1.99 14.69 -7.38
N ASP A 108 2.78 13.94 -8.15
CA ASP A 108 3.68 14.48 -9.18
C ASP A 108 2.91 15.32 -10.21
N SER A 109 1.74 14.83 -10.65
CA SER A 109 0.86 15.55 -11.59
C SER A 109 0.32 16.87 -11.04
N GLN A 110 0.34 17.04 -9.72
CA GLN A 110 -0.03 18.28 -9.02
C GLN A 110 1.18 19.15 -8.68
N GLY A 111 2.38 18.81 -9.17
CA GLY A 111 3.63 19.50 -8.82
C GLY A 111 4.05 19.29 -7.36
N ALA A 112 3.64 18.16 -6.77
CA ALA A 112 3.85 17.83 -5.36
C ALA A 112 4.45 16.42 -5.22
N ASN A 113 4.76 16.01 -4.01
CA ASN A 113 5.21 14.66 -3.68
C ASN A 113 4.33 14.04 -2.61
N LEU A 114 4.34 12.71 -2.44
CA LEU A 114 3.78 12.14 -1.21
C LEU A 114 4.54 12.67 0.00
N VAL A 115 3.81 12.90 1.09
CA VAL A 115 4.34 13.61 2.27
C VAL A 115 5.49 12.88 2.93
N GLN A 116 6.56 13.63 3.21
CA GLN A 116 7.61 13.24 4.15
C GLN A 116 7.40 14.02 5.44
N VAL A 117 7.08 13.28 6.51
CA VAL A 117 6.81 13.87 7.82
C VAL A 117 8.14 14.07 8.53
N GLU A 118 8.50 15.32 8.81
CA GLU A 118 9.80 15.69 9.36
C GLU A 118 9.74 15.99 10.86
N THR A 119 8.58 16.42 11.36
CA THR A 119 8.42 16.83 12.77
C THR A 119 7.18 16.25 13.42
N LEU A 120 7.19 16.15 14.76
CA LEU A 120 6.02 15.74 15.53
C LEU A 120 4.85 16.72 15.37
N GLN A 121 5.15 18.02 15.29
CA GLN A 121 4.14 19.07 15.11
C GLN A 121 3.43 18.95 13.75
N GLU A 122 4.18 18.61 12.69
CA GLU A 122 3.63 18.29 11.38
C GLU A 122 2.74 17.05 11.44
N LEU A 123 3.17 15.99 12.13
CA LEU A 123 2.35 14.80 12.32
C LEU A 123 1.03 15.11 13.05
N GLU A 124 1.09 15.82 14.19
CA GLU A 124 -0.09 16.21 14.96
C GLU A 124 -1.06 17.06 14.14
N PHE A 125 -0.54 17.99 13.34
CA PHE A 125 -1.32 18.77 12.40
C PHE A 125 -2.03 17.87 11.38
N LEU A 126 -1.30 16.96 10.71
CA LEU A 126 -1.87 16.06 9.70
C LEU A 126 -2.94 15.12 10.28
N LEU A 127 -2.73 14.61 11.50
CA LEU A 127 -3.68 13.73 12.18
C LEU A 127 -5.02 14.44 12.46
N ARG A 128 -5.03 15.76 12.66
CA ARG A 128 -6.26 16.54 12.83
C ARG A 128 -7.14 16.55 11.58
N TYR A 129 -6.54 16.47 10.40
CA TYR A 129 -7.23 16.57 9.10
C TYR A 129 -7.37 15.24 8.35
N LYS A 130 -6.71 14.16 8.81
CA LYS A 130 -6.69 12.87 8.10
C LYS A 130 -8.08 12.24 7.89
N GLY A 131 -9.05 12.55 8.74
CA GLY A 131 -10.37 11.91 8.74
C GLY A 131 -10.32 10.40 9.06
N PRO A 132 -11.35 9.63 8.65
CA PRO A 132 -11.42 8.20 8.96
C PRO A 132 -10.56 7.32 8.06
N SER A 133 -10.10 7.83 6.91
CA SER A 133 -9.34 7.08 5.92
C SER A 133 -7.84 7.06 6.21
N ASP A 134 -7.18 5.99 5.79
CA ASP A 134 -5.72 5.94 5.71
C ASP A 134 -5.24 6.68 4.46
N HIS A 135 -3.99 7.15 4.51
CA HIS A 135 -3.37 7.90 3.43
C HIS A 135 -1.94 7.41 3.20
N TRP A 136 -1.55 7.31 1.94
CA TRP A 136 -0.16 7.06 1.55
C TRP A 136 0.70 8.26 1.90
N ILE A 137 1.89 7.95 2.42
CA ILE A 137 2.99 8.89 2.67
C ILE A 137 4.17 8.51 1.78
N GLY A 138 5.17 9.39 1.70
CA GLY A 138 6.34 9.24 0.84
C GLY A 138 7.32 8.13 1.25
N LEU A 139 6.98 7.32 2.24
CA LEU A 139 7.83 6.23 2.71
C LEU A 139 7.56 4.95 1.89
N SER A 140 8.59 4.43 1.24
CA SER A 140 8.50 3.21 0.44
C SER A 140 9.72 2.31 0.60
N ARG A 141 9.57 1.06 0.18
CA ARG A 141 10.59 0.02 0.29
C ARG A 141 10.34 -1.06 -0.75
N GLU A 142 11.39 -1.43 -1.46
CA GLU A 142 11.41 -2.67 -2.24
C GLU A 142 11.78 -3.86 -1.36
N GLN A 143 11.47 -5.08 -1.82
CA GLN A 143 11.78 -6.28 -1.06
C GLN A 143 13.30 -6.44 -0.90
N GLY A 144 13.76 -6.47 0.36
CA GLY A 144 15.18 -6.61 0.69
C GLY A 144 15.95 -5.29 0.76
N GLN A 145 15.30 -4.13 0.59
CA GLN A 145 15.93 -2.81 0.70
C GLN A 145 15.56 -2.06 1.99
N SER A 146 16.34 -1.04 2.30
CA SER A 146 16.04 -0.03 3.32
C SER A 146 14.77 0.75 2.96
N TRP A 147 14.10 1.29 3.98
CA TRP A 147 13.01 2.25 3.76
C TRP A 147 13.59 3.57 3.27
N LYS A 148 12.96 4.16 2.25
CA LYS A 148 13.38 5.41 1.63
C LYS A 148 12.22 6.35 1.45
N TRP A 149 12.52 7.64 1.55
CA TRP A 149 11.60 8.71 1.19
C TRP A 149 11.59 8.95 -0.32
N THR A 150 10.64 9.75 -0.79
CA THR A 150 10.47 10.09 -2.21
C THR A 150 11.63 10.88 -2.79
N ASP A 151 12.38 11.58 -1.94
CA ASP A 151 13.62 12.29 -2.28
C ASP A 151 14.85 11.35 -2.36
N GLY A 152 14.68 10.06 -2.07
CA GLY A 152 15.74 9.06 -2.06
C GLY A 152 16.53 8.98 -0.76
N THR A 153 16.25 9.83 0.23
CA THR A 153 16.88 9.76 1.55
C THR A 153 16.46 8.49 2.28
N GLU A 154 17.42 7.82 2.92
CA GLU A 154 17.13 6.64 3.72
C GLU A 154 16.43 7.05 5.02
N TRP A 155 15.43 6.26 5.41
CA TRP A 155 14.75 6.47 6.68
C TRP A 155 15.67 6.12 7.84
N THR A 156 16.06 7.14 8.61
CA THR A 156 16.77 7.00 9.88
C THR A 156 15.77 6.92 11.03
N ARG A 157 15.88 5.88 11.87
CA ARG A 157 15.04 5.68 13.05
C ARG A 157 15.37 6.68 14.15
#